data_AF-A0A7X5L1E7-F1
#
_entry.id   AF-A0A7X5L1E7-F1
#
_cell.length_a   1.000
_cell.length_b   1.000
_cell.length_c   1.000
_cell.angle_alpha   90.00
_cell.angle_beta   90.00
_cell.angle_gamma   90.00
#
_symmetry.space_group_name_H-M   'P 1'
#
loop_
_entity.id
_entity.type
_entity.pdbx_description
1 polymer ?
#
loop_
_entity_poly.entity_id
_entity_poly.type
_entity_poly.pdbx_seq_one_letter_code
_entity_poly.pdbx_strand_id
1 'polypeptide(L)'
;MSDMMKMFVKQELGNQIKENYPHMQYPPCLYAKVVAVKRKGEELYEATLKILDKNRQPDSRFPEVPKVATDIPVLKDETVAVVLMYGECKPYIIGRCF
;
A
#
# COMPACT_ATOMS: atom_id res chain seq x y z
N MET A 1 20.79 33.81 -1.30
CA MET A 1 19.34 34.08 -1.56
C MET A 1 18.74 33.09 -2.57
N SER A 2 19.38 32.81 -3.72
CA SER A 2 18.93 31.80 -4.70
C SER A 2 18.62 30.43 -4.09
N ASP A 3 19.50 29.90 -3.23
CA ASP A 3 19.35 28.54 -2.71
C ASP A 3 18.21 28.41 -1.69
N MET A 4 17.94 29.47 -0.94
CA MET A 4 16.84 29.50 0.02
C MET A 4 15.47 29.47 -0.71
N MET A 5 15.37 30.18 -1.84
CA MET A 5 14.17 30.17 -2.68
C MET A 5 13.96 28.82 -3.37
N LYS A 6 15.04 28.16 -3.84
CA LYS A 6 14.96 26.79 -4.39
C LYS A 6 14.51 25.77 -3.35
N MET A 7 14.99 25.89 -2.11
CA MET A 7 14.58 25.00 -1.01
C MET A 7 13.10 25.19 -0.66
N PHE A 8 12.64 26.44 -0.60
CA PHE A 8 11.23 26.76 -0.33
C PHE A 8 10.30 26.22 -1.42
N VAL A 9 10.64 26.44 -2.69
CA VAL A 9 9.87 25.92 -3.84
C VAL A 9 9.81 24.39 -3.82
N LYS A 10 10.92 23.70 -3.51
CA LYS A 10 10.91 22.23 -3.37
C LYS A 10 10.03 21.73 -2.24
N GLN A 11 10.01 22.43 -1.10
CA GLN A 11 9.16 22.08 0.04
C GLN A 11 7.68 22.28 -0.28
N GLU A 12 7.30 23.44 -0.82
CA GLU A 12 5.90 23.72 -1.17
C GLU A 12 5.36 22.77 -2.24
N LEU A 13 6.16 22.48 -3.27
CA LEU A 13 5.79 21.48 -4.28
C LEU A 13 5.59 20.10 -3.64
N GLY A 14 6.48 19.70 -2.73
CA GLY A 14 6.37 18.44 -2.00
C GLY A 14 5.11 18.37 -1.11
N ASN A 15 4.76 19.48 -0.45
CA ASN A 15 3.56 19.57 0.38
C ASN A 15 2.28 19.54 -0.47
N GLN A 16 2.23 20.29 -1.57
CA GLN A 16 1.08 20.26 -2.49
C GLN A 16 0.86 18.88 -3.11
N ILE A 17 1.93 18.15 -3.45
CA ILE A 17 1.80 16.78 -3.96
C ILE A 17 1.31 15.84 -2.85
N LYS A 18 1.81 15.98 -1.61
CA LYS A 18 1.34 15.18 -0.45
C LYS A 18 -0.14 15.42 -0.15
N GLU A 19 -0.57 16.66 -0.17
CA GLU A 19 -1.93 17.06 0.24
C GLU A 19 -2.96 16.83 -0.88
N ASN A 20 -2.63 17.19 -2.13
CA ASN A 20 -3.60 17.20 -3.21
C ASN A 20 -3.50 15.98 -4.14
N TYR A 21 -2.35 15.31 -4.19
CA TYR A 21 -2.10 14.19 -5.11
C TYR A 21 -1.38 13.01 -4.44
N PRO A 22 -1.94 12.44 -3.35
CA PRO A 22 -1.35 11.27 -2.67
C PRO A 22 -1.16 10.06 -3.60
N HIS A 23 -2.03 9.93 -4.61
CA HIS A 23 -1.96 8.92 -5.67
C HIS A 23 -0.77 9.09 -6.64
N MET A 24 -0.08 10.24 -6.66
CA MET A 24 1.16 10.41 -7.43
C MET A 24 2.40 9.94 -6.66
N GLN A 25 2.32 9.77 -5.34
CA GLN A 25 3.45 9.29 -4.54
C GLN A 25 3.63 7.78 -4.60
N TYR A 26 2.51 7.07 -4.71
CA TYR A 26 2.50 5.62 -4.66
C TYR A 26 1.91 5.06 -5.95
N PRO A 27 2.54 4.01 -6.53
CA PRO A 27 1.93 3.29 -7.62
C PRO A 27 0.51 2.84 -7.24
N PRO A 28 -0.48 2.96 -8.15
CA PRO A 28 -1.86 2.60 -7.84
C PRO A 28 -2.01 1.10 -7.51
N CYS A 29 -1.17 0.26 -8.11
CA CYS A 29 -1.13 -1.18 -7.87
C CYS A 29 0.24 -1.59 -7.32
N LEU A 30 0.23 -2.39 -6.25
CA LEU A 30 1.42 -2.91 -5.59
C LEU A 30 1.24 -4.41 -5.34
N TYR A 31 2.36 -5.12 -5.15
CA TYR A 31 2.31 -6.46 -4.58
C TYR A 31 2.37 -6.36 -3.06
N ALA A 32 1.65 -7.24 -2.38
CA ALA A 32 1.75 -7.40 -0.94
C ALA A 32 1.82 -8.89 -0.59
N LYS A 33 2.56 -9.20 0.47
CA LYS A 33 2.61 -10.52 1.06
C LYS A 33 1.65 -10.62 2.24
N VAL A 34 0.90 -11.70 2.31
CA VAL A 34 -0.03 -11.98 3.40
C VAL A 34 0.75 -12.47 4.62
N VAL A 35 0.76 -11.69 5.70
CA VAL A 35 1.47 -12.02 6.94
C VAL A 35 0.60 -12.85 7.88
N ALA A 36 -0.69 -12.52 7.94
CA ALA A 36 -1.66 -13.22 8.76
C ALA A 36 -3.03 -13.17 8.08
N VAL A 37 -3.86 -14.19 8.35
CA VAL A 37 -5.24 -14.26 7.89
C VAL A 37 -6.12 -14.67 9.06
N LYS A 38 -7.22 -13.97 9.23
CA LYS A 38 -8.26 -14.27 10.22
C LYS A 38 -9.58 -14.39 9.47
N ARG A 39 -10.28 -15.51 9.66
CA ARG A 39 -11.61 -15.69 9.08
C ARG A 39 -12.65 -14.92 9.92
N LYS A 40 -13.49 -14.11 9.27
CA LYS A 40 -14.62 -13.40 9.87
C LYS A 40 -15.92 -13.93 9.24
N GLY A 41 -16.54 -14.92 9.89
CA GLY A 41 -17.77 -15.54 9.39
C GLY A 41 -17.52 -16.56 8.28
N GLU A 42 -18.54 -16.84 7.47
CA GLU A 42 -18.47 -17.89 6.43
C GLU A 42 -17.70 -17.45 5.17
N GLU A 43 -17.83 -16.19 4.75
CA GLU A 43 -17.34 -15.72 3.43
C GLU A 43 -16.34 -14.54 3.48
N LEU A 44 -16.08 -13.95 4.64
CA LEU A 44 -15.15 -12.82 4.76
C LEU A 44 -13.84 -13.23 5.45
N TYR A 45 -12.74 -12.73 4.90
CA TYR A 45 -11.39 -12.87 5.44
C TYR A 45 -10.85 -11.51 5.82
N GLU A 46 -10.08 -11.47 6.89
CA GLU A 46 -9.35 -10.31 7.35
C GLU A 46 -7.86 -10.64 7.30
N ALA A 47 -7.13 -10.00 6.40
CA ALA A 47 -5.72 -10.22 6.19
C ALA A 47 -4.88 -9.08 6.78
N THR A 48 -3.68 -9.43 7.23
CA THR A 48 -2.59 -8.48 7.49
C THR A 48 -1.63 -8.56 6.33
N LEU A 49 -1.35 -7.44 5.69
CA LEU A 49 -0.54 -7.37 4.48
C LEU A 49 0.76 -6.62 4.72
N LYS A 50 1.84 -7.09 4.10
CA LYS A 50 3.12 -6.39 4.01
C LYS A 50 3.39 -6.04 2.56
N ILE A 51 3.44 -4.75 2.25
CA ILE A 51 3.71 -4.27 0.88
C ILE A 51 5.12 -4.70 0.46
N LEU A 52 5.25 -5.13 -0.79
CA LEU A 52 6.48 -5.56 -1.42
C LEU A 52 7.02 -4.48 -2.36
N ASP A 53 8.35 -4.47 -2.53
CA ASP A 53 9.05 -3.63 -3.48
C ASP A 53 9.05 -4.25 -4.90
N LYS A 54 9.74 -3.58 -5.84
CA LYS A 54 9.89 -4.06 -7.23
C LYS A 54 10.63 -5.42 -7.34
N ASN A 55 11.40 -5.79 -6.33
CA ASN A 55 12.16 -7.04 -6.25
C ASN A 55 11.39 -8.14 -5.48
N ARG A 56 10.11 -7.91 -5.14
CA ARG A 56 9.27 -8.79 -4.32
C ARG A 56 9.78 -8.97 -2.89
N GLN A 57 10.60 -8.05 -2.39
CA GLN A 57 11.05 -8.02 -1.00
C GLN A 57 10.14 -7.14 -0.15
N PRO A 58 9.98 -7.41 1.16
CA PRO A 58 9.22 -6.54 2.04
C PRO A 58 9.73 -5.10 1.99
N ASP A 59 8.88 -4.16 1.62
CA ASP A 59 9.24 -2.75 1.55
C ASP A 59 9.27 -2.16 2.97
N SER A 60 10.42 -1.61 3.38
CA SER A 60 10.60 -1.00 4.70
C SER A 60 9.89 0.34 4.83
N ARG A 61 9.51 0.97 3.72
CA ARG A 61 8.79 2.26 3.71
C ARG A 61 7.35 2.11 4.17
N PHE A 62 6.79 0.91 4.07
CA PHE A 62 5.40 0.64 4.42
C PHE A 62 5.33 -0.22 5.69
N PRO A 63 4.54 0.19 6.69
CA PRO A 63 4.23 -0.68 7.82
C PRO A 63 3.40 -1.88 7.35
N GLU A 64 3.25 -2.88 8.23
CA GLU A 64 2.23 -3.90 8.03
C GLU A 64 0.85 -3.26 8.13
N VAL A 65 -0.03 -3.59 7.20
CA VAL A 65 -1.40 -3.07 7.16
C VAL A 65 -2.34 -4.16 7.66
N PRO A 66 -2.85 -4.04 8.90
CA PRO A 66 -3.79 -5.01 9.46
C PRO A 66 -5.22 -4.71 9.00
N LYS A 67 -6.14 -5.64 9.29
CA LYS A 67 -7.58 -5.48 9.11
C LYS A 67 -8.03 -5.27 7.67
N VAL A 68 -7.30 -5.81 6.70
CA VAL A 68 -7.69 -5.74 5.28
C VAL A 68 -8.77 -6.78 5.02
N ALA A 69 -10.01 -6.32 4.86
CA ALA A 69 -11.13 -7.19 4.54
C ALA A 69 -11.09 -7.62 3.07
N THR A 70 -11.32 -8.91 2.82
CA THR A 70 -11.36 -9.50 1.49
C THR A 70 -12.37 -10.65 1.47
N ASP A 71 -13.11 -10.76 0.39
CA ASP A 71 -13.93 -11.93 0.03
C ASP A 71 -13.11 -13.01 -0.71
N ILE A 72 -11.93 -12.63 -1.22
CA ILE A 72 -11.01 -13.56 -1.89
C ILE A 72 -10.32 -14.45 -0.83
N PRO A 73 -10.37 -15.80 -0.97
CA PRO A 73 -9.69 -16.69 -0.06
C PRO A 73 -8.17 -16.59 -0.26
N VAL A 74 -7.49 -16.03 0.74
CA VAL A 74 -6.04 -15.84 0.79
C VAL A 74 -5.41 -16.69 1.89
N LEU A 75 -4.20 -17.18 1.68
CA LEU A 75 -3.43 -17.93 2.68
C LEU A 75 -2.25 -17.12 3.18
N LYS A 76 -1.77 -17.48 4.38
CA LYS A 76 -0.53 -16.93 4.92
C LYS A 76 0.64 -17.21 3.96
N ASP A 77 1.54 -16.25 3.85
CA ASP A 77 2.74 -16.25 3.00
C ASP A 77 2.49 -16.13 1.49
N GLU A 78 1.24 -15.97 1.06
CA GLU A 78 0.91 -15.73 -0.35
C GLU A 78 1.21 -14.30 -0.80
N THR A 79 1.49 -14.16 -2.10
CA THR A 79 1.60 -12.86 -2.75
C THR A 79 0.25 -12.49 -3.38
N VAL A 80 -0.23 -11.30 -3.07
CA VAL A 80 -1.47 -10.75 -3.60
C VAL A 80 -1.19 -9.42 -4.30
N ALA A 81 -1.98 -9.12 -5.33
CA ALA A 81 -2.02 -7.78 -5.89
C ALA A 81 -2.99 -6.93 -5.07
N VAL A 82 -2.54 -5.74 -4.69
CA VAL A 82 -3.32 -4.77 -3.95
C VAL A 82 -3.38 -3.45 -4.67
N VAL A 83 -4.50 -2.76 -4.49
CA VAL A 83 -4.71 -1.39 -4.97
C VAL A 83 -4.78 -0.45 -3.77
N LEU A 84 -4.03 0.64 -3.82
CA LEU A 84 -4.14 1.72 -2.83
C LEU A 84 -5.18 2.72 -3.32
N MET A 85 -6.40 2.62 -2.80
CA MET A 85 -7.49 3.52 -3.20
C MET A 85 -7.10 4.96 -2.88
N TYR A 86 -7.09 5.82 -3.92
CA TYR A 86 -6.69 7.23 -3.83
C TYR A 86 -5.27 7.47 -3.30
N GLY A 87 -4.40 6.45 -3.30
CA GLY A 87 -3.05 6.53 -2.72
C GLY A 87 -3.04 6.50 -1.18
N GLU A 88 -4.15 6.18 -0.52
CA GLU A 88 -4.18 5.94 0.92
C GLU A 88 -3.56 4.57 1.24
N CYS A 89 -2.91 4.43 2.41
CA CYS A 89 -2.45 3.15 2.96
C CYS A 89 -3.61 2.24 3.44
N LYS A 90 -4.69 2.17 2.66
CA LYS A 90 -5.80 1.23 2.80
C LYS A 90 -5.83 0.35 1.55
N PRO A 91 -5.04 -0.73 1.52
CA PRO A 91 -4.97 -1.62 0.38
C PRO A 91 -6.27 -2.41 0.24
N TYR A 92 -6.72 -2.58 -1.00
CA TYR A 92 -7.78 -3.49 -1.38
C TYR A 92 -7.21 -4.64 -2.20
N ILE A 93 -7.50 -5.88 -1.82
CA ILE A 93 -6.99 -7.07 -2.52
C ILE A 93 -7.82 -7.26 -3.78
N ILE A 94 -7.16 -7.26 -4.94
CA ILE A 94 -7.82 -7.48 -6.24
C ILE A 94 -7.66 -8.92 -6.74
N GLY A 95 -6.65 -9.64 -6.25
CA GLY A 95 -6.38 -11.00 -6.70
C GLY A 95 -5.11 -11.59 -6.11
N ARG A 96 -4.98 -12.91 -6.23
CA ARG A 96 -3.77 -13.66 -5.91
C ARG A 96 -2.81 -13.63 -7.10
N CYS A 97 -1.52 -13.54 -6.83
CA CYS A 97 -0.49 -13.59 -7.85
C CYS A 97 0.41 -14.79 -7.59
N PHE A 98 0.49 -15.67 -8.58
CA PHE A 98 1.28 -16.90 -8.58
C PHE A 98 2.66 -16.66 -9.22
#